data_AF-A0A972N949-F1
#
_entry.id   AF-A0A972N949-F1
#
_cell.length_a   1.000
_cell.length_b   1.000
_cell.length_c   1.000
_cell.angle_alpha   90.00
_cell.angle_beta   90.00
_cell.angle_gamma   90.00
#
_symmetry.space_group_name_H-M   'P 1'
#
loop_
_entity.id
_entity.type
_entity.pdbx_description
1 polymer ?
#
loop_
_entity_poly.entity_id
_entity_poly.type
_entity_poly.pdbx_seq_one_letter_code
_entity_poly.pdbx_strand_id
1 'polypeptide(L)'
;MTDSFIERKTSEFYSNKDLKQTFIGKAHAFRMEYWWPLALQYSFLTLLYFTIEERLRYLCKLIQKENLSTQQRQIGKTLQDYMEFLESIEDLLISRENLSNWQKITDLAKIRNCIVHAFGRIEECKHKKHLQNLIAKETGLNLVEETGQLMASEHYCREAVGTALQFFQEVKSHLYSL
;
A
#
# COMPACT_ATOMS: atom_id res chain seq x y z
N MET A 1 -38.32 -3.89 -29.25
CA MET A 1 -38.92 -5.19 -28.87
C MET A 1 -38.08 -5.91 -27.79
N THR A 2 -37.19 -5.20 -27.10
CA THR A 2 -36.22 -5.73 -26.11
C THR A 2 -36.50 -5.26 -24.67
N ASP A 3 -37.20 -4.13 -24.49
CA ASP A 3 -37.49 -3.58 -23.14
C ASP A 3 -38.50 -4.41 -22.35
N SER A 4 -39.53 -4.97 -23.01
CA SER A 4 -40.57 -5.76 -22.32
C SER A 4 -40.07 -7.12 -21.81
N PHE A 5 -38.92 -7.60 -22.29
CA PHE A 5 -38.30 -8.85 -21.84
C PHE A 5 -37.41 -8.63 -20.61
N ILE A 6 -36.69 -7.51 -20.55
CA ILE A 6 -35.85 -7.12 -19.41
C ILE A 6 -36.74 -6.72 -18.22
N GLU A 7 -37.84 -6.00 -18.46
CA GLU A 7 -38.82 -5.65 -17.41
C GLU A 7 -39.56 -6.87 -16.84
N ARG A 8 -39.89 -7.87 -17.67
CA ARG A 8 -40.50 -9.13 -17.19
C ARG A 8 -39.54 -9.95 -16.33
N LYS A 9 -38.26 -10.08 -16.74
CA LYS A 9 -37.26 -10.81 -15.94
C LYS A 9 -36.89 -10.11 -14.63
N THR A 10 -36.87 -8.79 -14.60
CA THR A 10 -36.67 -8.04 -13.36
C THR A 10 -37.88 -8.16 -12.42
N SER A 11 -39.10 -8.10 -12.95
CA SER A 11 -40.35 -8.35 -12.21
C SER A 11 -40.43 -9.76 -11.59
N GLU A 12 -40.05 -10.82 -12.33
CA GLU A 12 -39.95 -12.19 -11.82
C GLU A 12 -38.87 -12.33 -10.73
N PHE A 13 -37.74 -11.63 -10.88
CA PHE A 13 -36.67 -11.62 -9.87
C PHE A 13 -37.10 -10.97 -8.55
N TYR A 14 -37.91 -9.90 -8.60
CA TYR A 14 -38.40 -9.22 -7.41
C TYR A 14 -39.60 -9.91 -6.73
N SER A 15 -40.35 -10.75 -7.46
CA SER A 15 -41.52 -11.48 -6.94
C SER A 15 -41.18 -12.87 -6.37
N ASN A 16 -40.06 -13.48 -6.80
CA ASN A 16 -39.63 -14.79 -6.33
C ASN A 16 -38.67 -14.68 -5.13
N LYS A 17 -39.22 -14.94 -3.93
CA LYS A 17 -38.46 -14.89 -2.67
C LYS A 17 -37.26 -15.82 -2.64
N ASP A 18 -37.32 -16.98 -3.28
CA ASP A 18 -36.24 -17.98 -3.26
C ASP A 18 -35.08 -17.58 -4.18
N LEU A 19 -35.38 -16.99 -5.34
CA LEU A 19 -34.36 -16.41 -6.23
C LEU A 19 -33.67 -15.21 -5.58
N LYS A 20 -34.44 -14.35 -4.91
CA LYS A 20 -33.90 -13.21 -4.15
C LYS A 20 -33.01 -13.69 -2.99
N GLN A 21 -33.45 -14.69 -2.23
CA GLN A 21 -32.67 -15.24 -1.12
C GLN A 21 -31.39 -15.92 -1.60
N THR A 22 -31.45 -16.65 -2.71
CA THR A 22 -30.28 -17.29 -3.34
C THR A 22 -29.28 -16.26 -3.87
N PHE A 23 -29.77 -15.20 -4.51
CA PHE A 23 -28.93 -14.12 -5.01
C PHE A 23 -28.28 -13.32 -3.88
N ILE A 24 -29.06 -12.99 -2.84
CA ILE A 24 -28.57 -12.36 -1.61
C ILE A 24 -27.50 -13.24 -0.97
N GLY A 25 -27.75 -14.54 -0.82
CA GLY A 25 -26.79 -15.51 -0.29
C GLY A 25 -25.48 -15.54 -1.07
N LYS A 26 -25.55 -15.62 -2.41
CA LYS A 26 -24.38 -15.58 -3.30
C LYS A 26 -23.63 -14.24 -3.22
N ALA A 27 -24.34 -13.12 -3.13
CA ALA A 27 -23.73 -11.81 -2.99
C ALA A 27 -23.05 -11.64 -1.62
N HIS A 28 -23.63 -12.18 -0.54
CA HIS A 28 -23.02 -12.20 0.78
C HIS A 28 -21.78 -13.09 0.82
N ALA A 29 -21.84 -14.29 0.26
CA ALA A 29 -20.70 -15.19 0.15
C ALA A 29 -19.55 -14.52 -0.61
N PHE A 30 -19.83 -13.94 -1.78
CA PHE A 30 -18.84 -13.18 -2.54
C PHE A 30 -18.21 -12.02 -1.75
N ARG A 31 -18.99 -11.25 -0.99
CA ARG A 31 -18.44 -10.18 -0.13
C ARG A 31 -17.52 -10.73 0.96
N MET A 32 -17.89 -11.84 1.59
CA MET A 32 -17.12 -12.41 2.69
C MET A 32 -15.88 -13.17 2.22
N GLU A 33 -15.96 -13.88 1.11
CA GLU A 33 -14.87 -14.71 0.59
C GLU A 33 -13.85 -13.89 -0.21
N TYR A 34 -14.31 -12.88 -0.95
CA TYR A 34 -13.44 -12.08 -1.82
C TYR A 34 -13.15 -10.69 -1.25
N TRP A 35 -14.19 -9.90 -0.99
CA TRP A 35 -13.99 -8.49 -0.62
C TRP A 35 -13.37 -8.31 0.76
N TRP A 36 -13.76 -9.14 1.72
CA TRP A 36 -13.29 -9.00 3.09
C TRP A 36 -11.77 -9.28 3.22
N PRO A 37 -11.22 -10.41 2.72
CA PRO A 37 -9.78 -10.63 2.73
C PRO A 37 -9.01 -9.53 1.98
N LEU A 38 -9.51 -9.08 0.83
CA LEU A 38 -8.88 -8.02 0.06
C LEU A 38 -8.84 -6.70 0.84
N ALA A 39 -9.94 -6.31 1.48
CA ALA A 39 -10.02 -5.11 2.31
C ALA A 39 -9.08 -5.17 3.51
N LEU A 40 -8.92 -6.34 4.14
CA LEU A 40 -7.96 -6.55 5.23
C LEU A 40 -6.51 -6.41 4.74
N GLN A 41 -6.16 -7.00 3.61
CA GLN A 41 -4.82 -6.85 3.01
C GLN A 41 -4.52 -5.39 2.67
N TYR A 42 -5.48 -4.69 2.08
CA TYR A 42 -5.34 -3.28 1.73
C TYR A 42 -5.16 -2.39 2.95
N SER A 43 -5.96 -2.65 3.99
CA SER A 43 -5.87 -1.95 5.26
C SER A 43 -4.52 -2.19 5.93
N PHE A 44 -4.03 -3.43 5.92
CA PHE A 44 -2.72 -3.79 6.43
C PHE A 44 -1.57 -3.06 5.71
N LEU A 45 -1.50 -3.15 4.37
CA LEU A 45 -0.43 -2.52 3.59
C LEU A 45 -0.44 -0.99 3.72
N THR A 46 -1.63 -0.40 3.73
CA THR A 46 -1.81 1.04 3.91
C THR A 46 -1.35 1.47 5.31
N LEU A 47 -1.75 0.74 6.35
CA LEU A 47 -1.34 1.01 7.73
C LEU A 47 0.17 0.83 7.94
N LEU A 48 0.76 -0.21 7.33
CA LEU A 48 2.20 -0.44 7.39
C LEU A 48 2.97 0.75 6.78
N TYR A 49 2.58 1.18 5.58
CA TYR A 49 3.19 2.35 4.92
C TYR A 49 3.03 3.61 5.76
N PHE A 50 1.81 3.87 6.24
CA PHE A 50 1.53 5.02 7.12
C PHE A 50 2.42 5.00 8.37
N THR A 51 2.60 3.83 8.98
CA THR A 51 3.46 3.67 10.16
C THR A 51 4.92 4.02 9.84
N ILE A 52 5.44 3.60 8.68
CA ILE A 52 6.80 3.95 8.24
C ILE A 52 6.92 5.47 8.06
N GLU A 53 5.98 6.08 7.37
CA GLU A 53 5.93 7.52 7.10
C GLU A 53 5.89 8.34 8.39
N GLU A 54 5.01 7.98 9.32
CA GLU A 54 4.88 8.62 10.62
C GLU A 54 6.15 8.50 11.48
N ARG A 55 6.78 7.33 11.47
CA ARG A 55 8.02 7.08 12.23
C ARG A 55 9.20 7.89 11.69
N LEU A 56 9.36 7.95 10.37
CA LEU A 56 10.38 8.79 9.74
C LEU A 56 10.12 10.27 10.02
N ARG A 57 8.87 10.73 9.88
CA ARG A 57 8.49 12.11 10.21
C ARG A 57 8.85 12.45 11.66
N TYR A 58 8.53 11.57 12.59
CA TYR A 58 8.84 11.74 14.00
C TYR A 58 10.37 11.83 14.22
N LEU A 59 11.13 10.95 13.57
CA LEU A 59 12.59 10.96 13.63
C LEU A 59 13.17 12.29 13.10
N CYS A 60 12.76 12.74 11.92
CA CYS A 60 13.24 14.01 11.36
C CYS A 60 12.95 15.20 12.30
N LYS A 61 11.77 15.21 12.94
CA LYS A 61 11.42 16.24 13.93
C LYS A 61 12.28 16.19 15.19
N LEU A 62 12.63 14.99 15.67
CA LEU A 62 13.54 14.86 16.80
C LEU A 62 14.93 15.39 16.45
N ILE A 63 15.48 14.99 15.31
CA ILE A 63 16.80 15.46 14.87
C ILE A 63 16.80 16.98 14.66
N GLN A 64 15.74 17.52 14.05
CA GLN A 64 15.58 18.96 13.87
C GLN A 64 15.58 19.73 15.20
N LYS A 65 14.97 19.16 16.24
CA LYS A 65 14.90 19.79 17.56
C LYS A 65 16.29 19.85 18.21
N GLU A 66 17.06 18.77 18.11
CA GLU A 66 18.38 18.65 18.72
C GLU A 66 19.50 19.37 17.93
N ASN A 67 19.37 19.48 16.60
CA ASN A 67 20.41 20.06 15.75
C ASN A 67 20.09 21.49 15.31
N LEU A 68 20.77 22.47 15.95
CA LEU A 68 20.61 23.92 15.72
C LEU A 68 20.73 24.32 14.25
N SER A 69 21.59 23.66 13.46
CA SER A 69 21.79 23.99 12.04
C SER A 69 20.57 23.67 11.17
N THR A 70 19.72 22.75 11.62
CA THR A 70 18.55 22.25 10.86
C THR A 70 17.22 22.85 11.33
N GLN A 71 17.21 23.65 12.41
CA GLN A 71 15.98 24.19 12.99
C GLN A 71 15.18 25.09 12.05
N GLN A 72 15.84 25.81 11.14
CA GLN A 72 15.18 26.68 10.17
C GLN A 72 14.70 25.94 8.91
N ARG A 73 15.08 24.68 8.71
CA ARG A 73 14.76 23.93 7.50
C ARG A 73 13.32 23.41 7.55
N GLN A 74 12.55 23.65 6.50
CA GLN A 74 11.22 23.04 6.41
C GLN A 74 11.35 21.55 6.05
N ILE A 75 10.81 20.67 6.90
CA ILE A 75 10.63 19.26 6.57
C ILE A 75 9.33 19.14 5.77
N GLY A 76 9.39 18.46 4.61
CA GLY A 76 8.21 18.21 3.78
C GLY A 76 7.23 17.21 4.40
N LYS A 77 6.36 16.64 3.57
CA LYS A 77 5.21 15.81 4.00
C LYS A 77 5.22 14.40 3.43
N THR A 78 6.21 14.08 2.60
CA THR A 78 6.32 12.79 1.92
C THR A 78 7.52 12.01 2.45
N LEU A 79 7.50 10.69 2.21
CA LEU A 79 8.65 9.81 2.46
C LEU A 79 9.93 10.34 1.81
N GLN A 80 9.84 10.87 0.58
CA GLN A 80 10.97 11.45 -0.14
C GLN A 80 11.53 12.66 0.61
N ASP A 81 10.68 13.58 1.06
CA ASP A 81 11.11 14.77 1.81
C ASP A 81 11.81 14.39 3.13
N TYR A 82 11.33 13.36 3.82
CA TYR A 82 11.97 12.86 5.03
C TYR A 82 13.37 12.30 4.76
N MET A 83 13.51 11.56 3.67
CA MET A 83 14.81 11.02 3.27
C MET A 83 15.76 12.14 2.83
N GLU A 84 15.31 13.11 2.04
CA GLU A 84 16.11 14.28 1.65
C GLU A 84 16.58 15.10 2.85
N PHE A 85 15.74 15.20 3.89
CA PHE A 85 16.14 15.81 5.15
C PHE A 85 17.26 15.01 5.82
N LEU A 86 17.13 13.68 5.94
CA LEU A 86 18.15 12.84 6.58
C LEU A 86 19.49 12.85 5.82
N GLU A 87 19.45 12.79 4.49
CA GLU A 87 20.65 12.85 3.62
C GLU A 87 21.39 14.18 3.73
N SER A 88 20.67 15.26 4.04
CA SER A 88 21.27 16.58 4.13
C SER A 88 22.07 16.84 5.40
N ILE A 89 22.05 15.89 6.34
CA ILE A 89 22.77 15.99 7.61
C ILE A 89 24.11 15.28 7.42
N GLU A 90 25.16 16.07 7.20
CA GLU A 90 26.51 15.58 6.86
C GLU A 90 27.02 14.55 7.88
N ASP A 91 26.74 14.74 9.17
CA ASP A 91 27.24 13.86 10.23
C ASP A 91 26.60 12.45 10.22
N LEU A 92 25.37 12.31 9.70
CA LEU A 92 24.65 11.03 9.74
C LEU A 92 25.11 10.03 8.69
N LEU A 93 25.75 10.50 7.61
CA LEU A 93 26.17 9.67 6.47
C LEU A 93 25.04 8.76 5.95
N ILE A 94 23.78 9.19 6.06
CA ILE A 94 22.62 8.43 5.55
C ILE A 94 22.46 8.74 4.07
N SER A 95 22.28 7.72 3.22
CA SER A 95 21.98 7.90 1.80
C SER A 95 21.04 6.81 1.29
N ARG A 96 20.24 7.09 0.26
CA ARG A 96 19.36 6.05 -0.32
C ARG A 96 20.12 4.82 -0.81
N GLU A 97 21.39 5.00 -1.19
CA GLU A 97 22.26 3.93 -1.67
C GLU A 97 22.77 3.03 -0.54
N ASN A 98 22.90 3.54 0.68
CA ASN A 98 23.34 2.74 1.82
C ASN A 98 22.20 2.07 2.60
N LEU A 99 20.96 2.48 2.36
CA LEU A 99 19.76 1.83 2.90
C LEU A 99 19.29 0.72 1.95
N SER A 100 19.72 -0.51 2.22
CA SER A 100 19.48 -1.68 1.35
C SER A 100 17.99 -1.93 1.05
N ASN A 101 17.13 -1.53 1.98
CA ASN A 101 15.69 -1.70 1.88
C ASN A 101 14.93 -0.50 1.30
N TRP A 102 15.61 0.60 0.98
CA TRP A 102 14.96 1.83 0.48
C TRP A 102 14.07 1.58 -0.74
N GLN A 103 14.56 0.85 -1.74
CA GLN A 103 13.78 0.57 -2.95
C GLN A 103 12.47 -0.16 -2.62
N LYS A 104 12.51 -1.14 -1.72
CA LYS A 104 11.31 -1.89 -1.29
C LYS A 104 10.31 -1.00 -0.53
N ILE A 105 10.79 -0.06 0.28
CA ILE A 105 9.93 0.94 0.95
C ILE A 105 9.25 1.85 -0.09
N THR A 106 9.98 2.31 -1.10
CA THR A 106 9.37 3.12 -2.18
C THR A 106 8.40 2.32 -3.05
N ASP A 107 8.59 1.01 -3.17
CA ASP A 107 7.66 0.12 -3.87
C ASP A 107 6.36 -0.07 -3.07
N LEU A 108 6.45 -0.20 -1.75
CA LEU A 108 5.30 -0.19 -0.86
C LEU A 108 4.49 1.11 -0.98
N ALA A 109 5.16 2.26 -1.18
CA ALA A 109 4.49 3.54 -1.45
C ALA A 109 3.62 3.50 -2.72
N LYS A 110 4.15 2.93 -3.81
CA LYS A 110 3.43 2.80 -5.09
C LYS A 110 2.24 1.85 -4.97
N ILE A 111 2.41 0.75 -4.22
CA ILE A 111 1.34 -0.20 -3.93
C ILE A 111 0.23 0.46 -3.12
N ARG A 112 0.57 1.18 -2.04
CA ARG A 112 -0.39 1.95 -1.25
C ARG A 112 -1.12 2.99 -2.12
N ASN A 113 -0.43 3.68 -3.03
CA ASN A 113 -1.07 4.62 -3.94
C ASN A 113 -2.07 3.94 -4.88
N CYS A 114 -1.74 2.75 -5.40
CA CYS A 114 -2.67 1.95 -6.19
C CYS A 114 -3.90 1.54 -5.37
N ILE A 115 -3.71 1.08 -4.14
CA ILE A 115 -4.79 0.69 -3.23
C ILE A 115 -5.72 1.88 -2.94
N VAL A 116 -5.15 3.01 -2.51
CA VAL A 116 -5.93 4.17 -2.04
C VAL A 116 -6.61 4.92 -3.20
N HIS A 117 -5.93 5.07 -4.34
CA HIS A 117 -6.42 5.92 -5.43
C HIS A 117 -7.08 5.18 -6.59
N ALA A 118 -6.82 3.87 -6.72
CA ALA A 118 -7.35 3.04 -7.79
C ALA A 118 -8.05 1.77 -7.26
N PHE A 119 -8.30 1.69 -5.95
CA PHE A 119 -8.89 0.51 -5.31
C PHE A 119 -8.15 -0.80 -5.62
N GLY A 120 -6.83 -0.65 -5.80
CA GLY A 120 -5.87 -1.68 -6.18
C GLY A 120 -5.96 -2.14 -7.65
N ARG A 121 -6.77 -1.51 -8.49
CA ARG A 121 -6.82 -1.79 -9.93
C ARG A 121 -5.59 -1.22 -10.61
N ILE A 122 -4.75 -2.10 -11.15
CA ILE A 122 -3.46 -1.71 -11.71
C ILE A 122 -3.61 -0.86 -12.97
N GLU A 123 -4.63 -1.14 -13.77
CA GLU A 123 -4.93 -0.41 -15.01
C GLU A 123 -5.27 1.06 -14.77
N GLU A 124 -5.83 1.38 -13.60
CA GLU A 124 -6.22 2.74 -13.20
C GLU A 124 -5.08 3.45 -12.43
N CYS A 125 -3.95 2.78 -12.20
CA CYS A 125 -2.84 3.31 -11.41
C CYS A 125 -1.79 4.05 -12.26
N LYS A 126 -1.38 5.24 -11.81
CA LYS A 126 -0.24 5.99 -12.39
C LYS A 126 1.07 5.17 -12.46
N HIS A 127 1.25 4.22 -11.55
CA HIS A 127 2.44 3.38 -11.44
C HIS A 127 2.29 2.00 -12.10
N LYS A 128 1.30 1.81 -13.00
CA LYS A 128 0.98 0.55 -13.69
C LYS A 128 2.21 -0.28 -14.09
N LYS A 129 3.08 0.27 -14.95
CA LYS A 129 4.24 -0.45 -15.50
C LYS A 129 5.17 -0.96 -14.39
N HIS A 130 5.37 -0.17 -13.34
CA HIS A 130 6.21 -0.55 -12.21
C HIS A 130 5.59 -1.72 -11.43
N LEU A 131 4.29 -1.65 -11.15
CA LEU A 131 3.58 -2.69 -10.41
C LEU A 131 3.50 -4.01 -11.19
N GLN A 132 3.30 -3.94 -12.51
CA GLN A 132 3.36 -5.11 -13.39
C GLN A 132 4.74 -5.79 -13.34
N ASN A 133 5.82 -5.00 -13.35
CA ASN A 133 7.18 -5.53 -13.19
C ASN A 133 7.42 -6.15 -11.80
N LEU A 134 6.81 -5.61 -10.74
CA LEU A 134 6.91 -6.20 -9.39
C LEU A 134 6.17 -7.55 -9.28
N ILE A 135 5.01 -7.67 -9.93
CA ILE A 135 4.25 -8.92 -10.01
C ILE A 135 5.05 -9.97 -10.79
N ALA A 136 5.63 -9.58 -11.94
CA ALA A 136 6.43 -10.48 -12.77
C ALA A 136 7.71 -11.01 -12.08
N LYS A 137 8.16 -10.35 -11.00
CA LYS A 137 9.29 -10.80 -10.16
C LYS A 137 8.90 -11.81 -9.09
N GLU A 138 7.65 -12.30 -9.09
CA GLU A 138 7.14 -13.30 -8.14
C GLU A 138 7.34 -12.90 -6.68
N THR A 139 7.20 -11.60 -6.39
CA THR A 139 7.39 -11.05 -5.04
C THR A 139 6.32 -11.52 -4.03
N GLY A 140 5.32 -12.29 -4.48
CA GLY A 140 4.12 -12.62 -3.70
C GLY A 140 2.98 -11.61 -3.88
N LEU A 141 3.10 -10.71 -4.86
CA LEU A 141 2.01 -9.87 -5.38
C LEU A 141 1.41 -10.51 -6.62
N ASN A 142 0.08 -10.52 -6.70
CA ASN A 142 -0.67 -11.12 -7.81
C ASN A 142 -1.77 -10.18 -8.31
N LEU A 143 -2.33 -10.52 -9.47
CA LEU A 143 -3.54 -9.91 -10.00
C LEU A 143 -4.71 -10.88 -9.87
N VAL A 144 -5.86 -10.39 -9.44
CA VAL A 144 -7.12 -11.10 -9.59
C VAL A 144 -7.58 -10.93 -11.04
N GLU A 145 -7.66 -12.03 -11.79
CA GLU A 145 -7.94 -12.00 -13.23
C GLU A 145 -9.28 -11.35 -13.57
N GLU A 146 -10.31 -11.59 -12.76
CA GLU A 146 -11.68 -11.10 -13.01
C GLU A 146 -11.84 -9.60 -12.75
N THR A 147 -11.03 -9.03 -11.86
CA THR A 147 -11.21 -7.64 -11.38
C THR A 147 -10.04 -6.72 -11.71
N GLY A 148 -8.89 -7.27 -12.09
CA GLY A 148 -7.65 -6.53 -12.29
C GLY A 148 -7.07 -5.93 -10.99
N GLN A 149 -7.54 -6.37 -9.83
CA GLN A 149 -7.10 -5.89 -8.53
C GLN A 149 -5.81 -6.58 -8.09
N LEU A 150 -4.93 -5.80 -7.45
CA LEU A 150 -3.73 -6.29 -6.79
C LEU A 150 -4.12 -7.12 -5.56
N MET A 151 -3.50 -8.28 -5.38
CA MET A 151 -3.63 -9.10 -4.18
C MET A 151 -2.25 -9.41 -3.60
N ALA A 152 -2.12 -9.35 -2.28
CA ALA A 152 -0.87 -9.66 -1.59
C ALA A 152 -0.99 -11.00 -0.87
N SER A 153 -0.01 -11.88 -1.09
CA SER A 153 0.12 -13.11 -0.33
C SER A 153 0.50 -12.84 1.12
N GLU A 154 0.26 -13.81 2.00
CA GLU A 154 0.76 -13.76 3.38
C GLU A 154 2.29 -13.57 3.42
N HIS A 155 3.00 -14.26 2.51
CA HIS A 155 4.45 -14.15 2.39
C HIS A 155 4.87 -12.71 2.09
N TYR A 156 4.23 -12.05 1.11
CA TYR A 156 4.51 -10.64 0.81
C TYR A 156 4.29 -9.74 2.02
N CYS A 157 3.17 -9.91 2.73
CA CYS A 157 2.86 -9.12 3.92
C CYS A 157 3.91 -9.29 5.02
N ARG A 158 4.39 -10.52 5.25
CA ARG A 158 5.46 -10.82 6.21
C ARG A 158 6.79 -10.18 5.80
N GLU A 159 7.17 -10.30 4.54
CA GLU A 159 8.39 -9.69 3.98
C GLU A 159 8.35 -8.16 4.04
N ALA A 160 7.18 -7.55 3.81
CA ALA A 160 7.01 -6.11 3.91
C ALA A 160 7.25 -5.60 5.34
N VAL A 161 6.79 -6.34 6.36
CA VAL A 161 7.07 -6.00 7.76
C VAL A 161 8.55 -6.19 8.08
N GLY A 162 9.16 -7.30 7.64
CA GLY A 162 10.60 -7.54 7.82
C GLY A 162 11.44 -6.43 7.19
N THR A 163 11.10 -6.03 5.97
CA THR A 163 11.70 -4.91 5.23
C THR A 163 11.60 -3.61 6.01
N ALA A 164 10.42 -3.29 6.56
CA ALA A 164 10.21 -2.08 7.35
C ALA A 164 11.07 -2.07 8.62
N LEU A 165 11.16 -3.21 9.32
CA LEU A 165 11.98 -3.34 10.52
C LEU A 165 13.47 -3.19 10.21
N GLN A 166 13.96 -3.88 9.17
CA GLN A 166 15.35 -3.77 8.72
C GLN A 166 15.71 -2.36 8.28
N PHE A 167 14.82 -1.70 7.52
CA PHE A 167 14.99 -0.30 7.13
C PHE A 167 15.20 0.62 8.35
N PHE A 168 14.37 0.49 9.40
CA PHE A 168 14.58 1.28 10.62
C PHE A 168 15.81 0.88 11.43
N GLN A 169 16.25 -0.39 11.36
CA GLN A 169 17.51 -0.82 11.97
C GLN A 169 18.72 -0.20 11.25
N GLU A 170 18.70 -0.15 9.92
CA GLU A 170 19.71 0.52 9.10
C GLU A 170 19.76 2.00 9.47
N VAL A 171 18.63 2.72 9.40
CA VAL A 171 18.54 4.14 9.79
C VAL A 171 19.06 4.36 11.22
N LYS A 172 18.66 3.49 12.15
CA LYS A 172 19.12 3.56 13.54
C LYS A 172 20.63 3.42 13.65
N SER A 173 21.26 2.50 12.91
CA SER A 173 22.70 2.26 12.97
C SER A 173 23.53 3.51 12.62
N HIS A 174 23.05 4.32 11.68
CA HIS A 174 23.65 5.61 11.31
C HIS A 174 23.48 6.71 12.37
N LEU A 175 22.42 6.63 13.19
CA LEU A 175 22.21 7.60 14.27
C LEU A 175 23.14 7.37 15.46
N TYR A 176 23.58 6.12 15.70
CA TYR A 176 24.48 5.77 16.80
C TYR A 176 25.96 5.75 16.42
N SER A 177 26.30 6.02 15.16
CA SER A 177 27.69 6.23 14.74
C SER A 177 28.20 7.65 15.03
N LEU A 178 27.35 8.53 15.56
CA LEU A 178 27.68 9.85 16.09
C LEU A 178 28.17 9.77 17.55
#